data_AF-A0AAW7M7J2-F1
#
_entry.id   AF-A0AAW7M7J2-F1
#
_cell.length_a   1.000
_cell.length_b   1.000
_cell.length_c   1.000
_cell.angle_alpha   90.00
_cell.angle_beta   90.00
_cell.angle_gamma   90.00
#
_symmetry.space_group_name_H-M   'P 1'
#
loop_
_entity.id
_entity.type
_entity.pdbx_description
1 polymer ?
#
loop_
_entity_poly.entity_id
_entity_poly.type
_entity_poly.pdbx_seq_one_letter_code
_entity_poly.pdbx_strand_id
1 'polypeptide(L)'
;MSLPDPPVRRTVSPHAVWPVVLGIGAVAFALAGPLAGGDPEPAPTGSTVASPTAAASPSPSATPIPDVLEGVELDPLQAERLDELRGFVTWLADNDAAGYVGEVGWPTSDPGWEPLGRYWYLVAEQEGLWTTAWAAGSHWPDHYALITYGDGGTGSLDTSSSQATVIEELQSTRDAASTASDARHGVNLAGLEFGTGADFSSASPGELGVQYFAEPVASYAWLAGRGIDLVRLPIRWERLQPEPGSAFDEAQVAVVSAQLDAATAAGIDVILDLHNYGSFASPSGVVTLGSDDLPGSLLADVWLRIADAWGDHPAVLGYGMMNEPHDLGGGDERGAAQAWEDMTQATVDALRSAGDSHLLLIAGYDWSSLARWSTTHPTGWIVDPAENFRYEAHHYWDAYGAGSYDLPYAEELASAYGD
;
A
#
# COMPACT_ATOMS: atom_id res chain seq x y z
N MET A 1 26.18 18.96 -54.86
CA MET A 1 25.94 17.62 -54.29
C MET A 1 27.12 17.31 -53.38
N SER A 2 26.95 17.61 -52.09
CA SER A 2 27.81 17.15 -51.01
C SER A 2 26.89 16.99 -49.79
N LEU A 3 26.80 15.76 -49.29
CA LEU A 3 26.07 15.40 -48.08
C LEU A 3 26.84 15.91 -46.85
N PRO A 4 26.19 16.49 -45.84
CA PRO A 4 26.76 16.65 -44.50
C PRO A 4 26.44 15.46 -43.58
N ASP A 5 27.35 15.26 -42.62
CA ASP A 5 27.56 14.10 -41.74
C ASP A 5 26.40 13.72 -40.79
N PRO A 6 26.39 12.45 -40.29
CA PRO A 6 25.41 11.98 -39.31
C PRO A 6 25.67 12.57 -37.90
N PRO A 7 24.62 12.84 -37.10
CA PRO A 7 24.79 13.32 -35.74
C PRO A 7 25.25 12.22 -34.78
N VAL A 8 26.12 12.65 -33.88
CA VAL A 8 26.86 11.93 -32.84
C VAL A 8 25.92 11.27 -31.82
N ARG A 9 26.17 9.98 -31.52
CA ARG A 9 25.59 9.28 -30.35
C ARG A 9 26.07 9.96 -29.06
N ARG A 10 25.13 10.52 -28.28
CA ARG A 10 25.39 10.91 -26.89
C ARG A 10 25.35 9.65 -26.02
N THR A 11 26.47 9.39 -25.35
CA THR A 11 26.59 8.42 -24.26
C THR A 11 25.78 8.94 -23.05
N VAL A 12 24.82 8.13 -22.59
CA VAL A 12 24.08 8.37 -21.36
C VAL A 12 24.97 7.92 -20.19
N SER A 13 25.18 8.81 -19.22
CA SER A 13 25.88 8.54 -17.98
C SER A 13 24.93 7.82 -17.02
N PRO A 14 25.34 6.76 -16.30
CA PRO A 14 24.58 6.29 -15.14
C PRO A 14 24.80 7.29 -13.99
N HIS A 15 23.90 7.30 -13.02
CA HIS A 15 23.79 8.23 -11.88
C HIS A 15 22.97 9.50 -12.15
N ALA A 16 21.65 9.35 -12.03
CA ALA A 16 20.78 10.40 -11.54
C ALA A 16 19.85 9.79 -10.49
N VAL A 17 20.30 9.79 -9.25
CA VAL A 17 19.43 9.61 -8.07
C VAL A 17 18.72 10.96 -7.89
N TRP A 18 17.40 10.97 -8.01
CA TRP A 18 16.58 12.16 -7.84
C TRP A 18 16.09 12.24 -6.39
N PRO A 19 16.40 13.30 -5.63
CA PRO A 19 15.83 13.49 -4.30
C PRO A 19 14.47 14.19 -4.43
N VAL A 20 13.45 13.60 -3.82
CA VAL A 20 12.22 14.33 -3.45
C VAL A 20 12.61 15.29 -2.32
N VAL A 21 12.64 16.58 -2.64
CA VAL A 21 12.92 17.66 -1.68
C VAL A 21 11.58 18.22 -1.19
N LEU A 22 11.22 17.94 0.06
CA LEU A 22 10.20 18.71 0.79
C LEU A 22 10.89 19.46 1.94
N GLY A 23 10.80 20.79 1.89
CA GLY A 23 11.49 21.71 2.80
C GLY A 23 10.56 22.38 3.81
N ILE A 24 11.06 22.44 5.05
CA ILE A 24 10.95 23.53 6.07
C ILE A 24 9.50 23.87 6.51
N GLY A 25 9.08 23.75 7.76
CA GLY A 25 9.76 24.01 9.03
C GLY A 25 9.08 25.19 9.74
N ALA A 26 8.32 24.94 10.80
CA ALA A 26 7.81 25.97 11.70
C ALA A 26 7.67 25.44 13.14
N VAL A 27 8.28 26.17 14.06
CA VAL A 27 8.37 25.90 15.50
C VAL A 27 7.08 26.34 16.19
N ALA A 28 6.41 25.43 16.92
CA ALA A 28 5.36 25.78 17.87
C ALA A 28 5.73 25.28 19.28
N PHE A 29 5.91 26.22 20.20
CA PHE A 29 6.04 25.97 21.64
C PHE A 29 4.66 25.63 22.23
N ALA A 30 4.54 24.48 22.88
CA ALA A 30 3.40 24.18 23.75
C ALA A 30 3.89 23.80 25.16
N LEU A 31 3.35 24.52 26.14
CA LEU A 31 3.66 24.44 27.57
C LEU A 31 2.94 23.24 28.20
N ALA A 32 3.71 22.34 28.82
CA ALA A 32 3.20 21.24 29.62
C ALA A 32 2.69 21.72 30.99
N GLY A 33 1.46 21.35 31.34
CA GLY A 33 0.92 21.40 32.70
C GLY A 33 0.45 20.00 33.12
N PRO A 34 0.73 19.54 34.36
CA PRO A 34 0.47 18.16 34.74
C PRO A 34 -1.01 17.97 35.13
N LEU A 35 -1.64 16.92 34.61
CA LEU A 35 -2.89 16.41 35.16
C LEU A 35 -2.67 15.02 35.74
N ALA A 36 -3.12 14.89 36.98
CA ALA A 36 -2.88 13.79 37.88
C ALA A 36 -3.85 12.63 37.64
N GLY A 37 -3.29 11.42 37.75
CA GLY A 37 -3.78 10.27 38.49
C GLY A 37 -5.29 10.00 38.54
N GLY A 38 -5.69 8.94 37.84
CA GLY A 38 -6.91 8.19 38.12
C GLY A 38 -6.74 6.75 37.62
N ASP A 39 -6.60 5.80 38.53
CA ASP A 39 -6.60 4.36 38.25
C ASP A 39 -7.97 3.90 37.72
N PRO A 40 -8.03 2.95 36.77
CA PRO A 40 -9.22 2.15 36.55
C PRO A 40 -9.04 0.71 37.07
N GLU A 41 -10.02 0.26 37.87
CA GLU A 41 -10.26 -1.12 38.31
C GLU A 41 -10.62 -2.06 37.13
N PRO A 42 -10.51 -3.39 37.32
CA PRO A 42 -10.34 -4.36 36.22
C PRO A 42 -11.65 -4.80 35.55
N ALA A 43 -11.53 -5.17 34.27
CA ALA A 43 -12.59 -5.72 33.44
C ALA A 43 -12.94 -7.19 33.81
N PRO A 44 -14.20 -7.62 33.65
CA PRO A 44 -14.59 -9.00 33.83
C PRO A 44 -14.26 -9.88 32.60
N THR A 45 -13.81 -11.09 32.91
CA THR A 45 -13.39 -12.16 32.02
C THR A 45 -14.52 -12.81 31.22
N GLY A 46 -14.21 -13.15 29.96
CA GLY A 46 -14.60 -14.42 29.34
C GLY A 46 -15.82 -14.39 28.41
N SER A 47 -15.56 -14.37 27.11
CA SER A 47 -16.44 -15.00 26.12
C SER A 47 -15.59 -15.58 24.99
N THR A 48 -15.66 -16.89 24.82
CA THR A 48 -14.98 -17.67 23.78
C THR A 48 -15.60 -17.37 22.41
N VAL A 49 -14.81 -16.85 21.47
CA VAL A 49 -15.20 -16.68 20.07
C VAL A 49 -14.99 -18.00 19.33
N ALA A 50 -16.03 -18.46 18.63
CA ALA A 50 -15.98 -19.63 17.77
C ALA A 50 -15.35 -19.25 16.41
N SER A 51 -14.40 -20.06 15.94
CA SER A 51 -13.79 -19.92 14.61
C SER A 51 -14.83 -20.05 13.49
N PRO A 52 -14.82 -19.20 12.46
CA PRO A 52 -15.65 -19.40 11.29
C PRO A 52 -15.09 -20.55 10.44
N THR A 53 -15.94 -21.54 10.17
CA THR A 53 -15.71 -22.62 9.21
C THR A 53 -15.61 -22.08 7.78
N ALA A 54 -14.58 -22.53 7.05
CA ALA A 54 -14.35 -22.28 5.63
C ALA A 54 -15.63 -22.47 4.79
N ALA A 55 -15.98 -21.46 4.00
CA ALA A 55 -17.04 -21.56 3.00
C ALA A 55 -16.50 -22.36 1.80
N ALA A 56 -17.16 -23.47 1.47
CA ALA A 56 -16.85 -24.25 0.28
C ALA A 56 -17.23 -23.48 -1.00
N SER A 57 -16.35 -23.51 -2.00
CA SER A 57 -16.50 -22.83 -3.30
C SER A 57 -17.78 -23.23 -4.04
N PRO A 58 -18.54 -22.27 -4.59
CA PRO A 58 -19.72 -22.58 -5.40
C PRO A 58 -19.34 -23.09 -6.80
N SER A 59 -20.08 -24.09 -7.29
CA SER A 59 -19.99 -24.63 -8.66
C SER A 59 -20.41 -23.62 -9.74
N PRO A 60 -19.87 -23.68 -10.98
CA PRO A 60 -20.09 -22.67 -12.01
C PRO A 60 -21.43 -22.90 -12.71
N SER A 61 -22.44 -22.16 -12.27
CA SER A 61 -23.64 -21.87 -13.06
C SER A 61 -24.21 -20.53 -12.59
N ALA A 62 -23.42 -19.47 -12.77
CA ALA A 62 -23.91 -18.11 -12.72
C ALA A 62 -23.99 -17.59 -14.15
N THR A 63 -25.14 -17.03 -14.54
CA THR A 63 -25.23 -16.17 -15.72
C THR A 63 -24.16 -15.08 -15.60
N PRO A 64 -23.41 -14.73 -16.68
CA PRO A 64 -22.42 -13.66 -16.61
C PRO A 64 -23.07 -12.39 -16.05
N ILE A 65 -22.47 -11.81 -15.01
CA ILE A 65 -22.89 -10.51 -14.50
C ILE A 65 -22.56 -9.50 -15.62
N PRO A 66 -23.53 -8.68 -16.08
CA PRO A 66 -23.26 -7.65 -17.06
C PRO A 66 -22.16 -6.72 -16.58
N ASP A 67 -21.27 -6.30 -17.50
CA ASP A 67 -20.22 -5.33 -17.19
C ASP A 67 -20.83 -4.06 -16.59
N VAL A 68 -20.31 -3.59 -15.45
CA VAL A 68 -20.78 -2.38 -14.77
C VAL A 68 -20.68 -1.12 -15.63
N LEU A 69 -19.83 -1.16 -16.66
CA LEU A 69 -19.63 -0.09 -17.63
C LEU A 69 -20.33 -0.36 -18.98
N GLU A 70 -21.24 -1.33 -19.07
CA GLU A 70 -21.98 -1.62 -20.31
C GLU A 70 -22.71 -0.36 -20.83
N GLY A 71 -22.35 0.09 -22.03
CA GLY A 71 -22.92 1.27 -22.69
C GLY A 71 -22.27 2.61 -22.31
N VAL A 72 -21.23 2.59 -21.47
CA VAL A 72 -20.39 3.77 -21.21
C VAL A 72 -19.41 3.96 -22.38
N GLU A 73 -19.36 5.16 -22.94
CA GLU A 73 -18.35 5.53 -23.95
C GLU A 73 -17.07 5.96 -23.22
N LEU A 74 -16.02 5.14 -23.35
CA LEU A 74 -14.70 5.37 -22.76
C LEU A 74 -13.80 6.07 -23.77
N ASP A 75 -13.00 7.03 -23.32
CA ASP A 75 -11.87 7.50 -24.11
C ASP A 75 -10.72 6.46 -24.13
N PRO A 76 -9.73 6.57 -25.04
CA PRO A 76 -8.67 5.57 -25.15
C PRO A 76 -7.82 5.39 -23.88
N LEU A 77 -7.54 6.47 -23.14
CA LEU A 77 -6.76 6.36 -21.90
C LEU A 77 -7.57 5.61 -20.85
N GLN A 78 -8.88 5.90 -20.74
CA GLN A 78 -9.77 5.16 -19.86
C GLN A 78 -9.84 3.69 -20.24
N ALA A 79 -10.02 3.39 -21.52
CA ALA A 79 -10.09 2.01 -22.01
C ALA A 79 -8.79 1.24 -21.71
N GLU A 80 -7.63 1.84 -21.96
CA GLU A 80 -6.33 1.21 -21.71
C GLU A 80 -6.12 0.88 -20.23
N ARG A 81 -6.34 1.84 -19.32
CA ARG A 81 -6.15 1.64 -17.87
C ARG A 81 -7.17 0.66 -17.28
N LEU A 82 -8.39 0.61 -17.83
CA LEU A 82 -9.39 -0.39 -17.44
C LEU A 82 -9.04 -1.79 -17.97
N ASP A 83 -8.48 -1.89 -19.18
CA ASP A 83 -7.99 -3.16 -19.72
C ASP A 83 -6.82 -3.72 -18.89
N GLU A 84 -5.93 -2.86 -18.38
CA GLU A 84 -4.87 -3.26 -17.44
C GLU A 84 -5.47 -3.86 -16.15
N LEU A 85 -6.45 -3.20 -15.54
CA LEU A 85 -7.17 -3.72 -14.36
C LEU A 85 -7.80 -5.09 -14.65
N ARG A 86 -8.52 -5.21 -15.78
CA ARG A 86 -9.17 -6.46 -16.18
C ARG A 86 -8.16 -7.56 -16.49
N GLY A 87 -7.00 -7.20 -17.04
CA GLY A 87 -5.88 -8.10 -17.27
C GLY A 87 -5.35 -8.68 -15.97
N PHE A 88 -5.16 -7.86 -14.94
CA PHE A 88 -4.77 -8.33 -13.60
C PHE A 88 -5.85 -9.22 -12.97
N VAL A 89 -7.13 -8.85 -13.04
CA VAL A 89 -8.24 -9.69 -12.56
C VAL A 89 -8.29 -11.04 -13.28
N THR A 90 -8.10 -11.05 -14.59
CA THR A 90 -8.04 -12.29 -15.37
C THR A 90 -6.86 -13.16 -14.93
N TRP A 91 -5.69 -12.55 -14.74
CA TRP A 91 -4.51 -13.25 -14.23
C TRP A 91 -4.77 -13.86 -12.85
N LEU A 92 -5.43 -13.15 -11.94
CA LEU A 92 -5.80 -13.67 -10.62
C LEU A 92 -6.72 -14.89 -10.73
N ALA A 93 -7.75 -14.81 -11.57
CA ALA A 93 -8.67 -15.91 -11.81
C ALA A 93 -7.98 -17.14 -12.43
N ASP A 94 -7.08 -16.93 -13.40
CA ASP A 94 -6.29 -17.99 -14.03
C ASP A 94 -5.33 -18.69 -13.05
N ASN A 95 -4.99 -18.03 -11.94
CA ASN A 95 -4.11 -18.55 -10.90
C ASN A 95 -4.82 -18.88 -9.57
N ASP A 96 -6.17 -18.91 -9.57
CA ASP A 96 -7.00 -19.21 -8.39
C ASP A 96 -6.61 -18.38 -7.15
N ALA A 97 -6.34 -17.09 -7.35
CA ALA A 97 -5.85 -16.17 -6.33
C ALA A 97 -6.77 -14.97 -6.13
N ALA A 98 -6.76 -14.41 -4.93
CA ALA A 98 -7.41 -13.14 -4.62
C ALA A 98 -6.46 -11.96 -4.83
N GLY A 99 -7.01 -10.79 -5.16
CA GLY A 99 -6.25 -9.57 -5.44
C GLY A 99 -6.43 -8.47 -4.40
N TYR A 100 -5.45 -7.58 -4.36
CA TYR A 100 -5.45 -6.33 -3.61
C TYR A 100 -4.71 -5.27 -4.42
N VAL A 101 -5.25 -4.06 -4.53
CA VAL A 101 -4.53 -2.90 -5.08
C VAL A 101 -4.08 -2.01 -3.92
N GLY A 102 -2.82 -2.15 -3.53
CA GLY A 102 -2.23 -1.49 -2.36
C GLY A 102 -2.13 0.02 -2.49
N GLU A 103 -1.93 0.50 -3.71
CA GLU A 103 -1.89 1.93 -3.98
C GLU A 103 -2.55 2.27 -5.32
N VAL A 104 -3.43 3.26 -5.26
CA VAL A 104 -4.08 3.89 -6.40
C VAL A 104 -4.48 5.30 -6.00
N GLY A 105 -4.25 6.28 -6.86
CA GLY A 105 -4.60 7.68 -6.59
C GLY A 105 -4.43 8.51 -7.84
N TRP A 106 -5.13 9.64 -7.93
CA TRP A 106 -5.04 10.56 -9.07
C TRP A 106 -5.06 12.02 -8.58
N PRO A 107 -4.63 13.00 -9.38
CA PRO A 107 -4.55 14.39 -8.95
C PRO A 107 -5.91 15.02 -8.63
N THR A 108 -6.01 15.71 -7.50
CA THR A 108 -7.15 16.58 -7.15
C THR A 108 -7.22 17.83 -8.01
N SER A 109 -6.09 18.24 -8.60
CA SER A 109 -5.95 19.48 -9.35
C SER A 109 -6.39 19.38 -10.81
N ASP A 110 -6.59 18.16 -11.34
CA ASP A 110 -7.00 17.93 -12.72
C ASP A 110 -8.25 17.03 -12.77
N PRO A 111 -9.44 17.62 -12.99
CA PRO A 111 -10.70 16.87 -12.99
C PRO A 111 -10.84 15.90 -14.18
N GLY A 112 -9.93 15.94 -15.17
CA GLY A 112 -9.93 14.99 -16.28
C GLY A 112 -9.78 13.53 -15.82
N TRP A 113 -9.15 13.31 -14.67
CA TRP A 113 -8.96 11.98 -14.07
C TRP A 113 -10.19 11.43 -13.35
N GLU A 114 -11.15 12.28 -12.96
CA GLU A 114 -12.28 11.86 -12.12
C GLU A 114 -13.17 10.78 -12.77
N PRO A 115 -13.52 10.85 -14.07
CA PRO A 115 -14.27 9.78 -14.72
C PRO A 115 -13.51 8.44 -14.71
N LEU A 116 -12.22 8.46 -15.01
CA LEU A 116 -11.39 7.25 -14.96
C LEU A 116 -11.38 6.67 -13.54
N GLY A 117 -11.17 7.49 -12.52
CA GLY A 117 -11.21 7.04 -11.13
C GLY A 117 -12.54 6.40 -10.75
N ARG A 118 -13.66 7.00 -11.14
CA ARG A 118 -14.99 6.43 -10.92
C ARG A 118 -15.16 5.07 -11.62
N TYR A 119 -14.81 4.98 -12.90
CA TYR A 119 -14.98 3.75 -13.67
C TYR A 119 -14.07 2.63 -13.17
N TRP A 120 -12.83 2.96 -12.83
CA TRP A 120 -11.85 2.01 -12.30
C TRP A 120 -12.35 1.39 -10.99
N TYR A 121 -12.84 2.21 -10.07
CA TYR A 121 -13.39 1.73 -8.79
C TYR A 121 -14.69 0.93 -8.95
N LEU A 122 -15.55 1.29 -9.90
CA LEU A 122 -16.75 0.48 -10.21
C LEU A 122 -16.38 -0.91 -10.71
N VAL A 123 -15.36 -1.02 -11.57
CA VAL A 123 -14.84 -2.32 -12.02
C VAL A 123 -14.18 -3.07 -10.86
N ALA A 124 -13.35 -2.40 -10.05
CA ALA A 124 -12.73 -3.04 -8.87
C ALA A 124 -13.77 -3.59 -7.89
N GLU A 125 -14.85 -2.84 -7.61
CA GLU A 125 -15.99 -3.30 -6.79
C GLU A 125 -16.70 -4.50 -7.43
N GLN A 126 -17.00 -4.46 -8.74
CA GLN A 126 -17.64 -5.57 -9.46
C GLN A 126 -16.81 -6.86 -9.40
N GLU A 127 -15.49 -6.74 -9.48
CA GLU A 127 -14.55 -7.87 -9.47
C GLU A 127 -14.15 -8.31 -8.05
N GLY A 128 -14.71 -7.70 -7.00
CA GLY A 128 -14.42 -8.06 -5.61
C GLY A 128 -13.02 -7.69 -5.12
N LEU A 129 -12.35 -6.75 -5.79
CA LEU A 129 -10.99 -6.36 -5.44
C LEU A 129 -10.96 -5.51 -4.17
N TRP A 130 -9.95 -5.77 -3.34
CA TRP A 130 -9.61 -4.86 -2.26
C TRP A 130 -8.74 -3.74 -2.81
N THR A 131 -8.89 -2.52 -2.30
CA THR A 131 -8.05 -1.39 -2.69
C THR A 131 -7.77 -0.49 -1.50
N THR A 132 -6.65 0.22 -1.54
CA THR A 132 -6.39 1.35 -0.64
C THR A 132 -5.95 2.56 -1.43
N ALA A 133 -6.68 3.66 -1.28
CA ALA A 133 -6.33 4.90 -1.97
C ALA A 133 -5.08 5.54 -1.36
N TRP A 134 -4.15 5.96 -2.21
CA TRP A 134 -3.04 6.81 -1.85
C TRP A 134 -3.47 8.28 -1.99
N ALA A 135 -3.43 9.14 -0.97
CA ALA A 135 -3.06 8.88 0.43
C ALA A 135 -3.93 9.62 1.45
N ALA A 136 -3.83 9.22 2.71
CA ALA A 136 -4.38 9.93 3.87
C ALA A 136 -3.30 10.25 4.91
N GLY A 137 -3.36 11.43 5.52
CA GLY A 137 -2.59 11.76 6.73
C GLY A 137 -2.69 13.24 7.16
N SER A 138 -2.52 13.48 8.46
CA SER A 138 -2.77 14.76 9.14
C SER A 138 -1.65 15.80 9.01
N HIS A 139 -0.49 15.44 8.48
CA HIS A 139 0.64 16.35 8.31
C HIS A 139 1.11 16.45 6.85
N TRP A 140 0.26 16.02 5.92
CA TRP A 140 0.52 16.21 4.51
C TRP A 140 0.34 17.69 4.13
N PRO A 141 1.12 18.21 3.16
CA PRO A 141 0.91 19.57 2.67
C PRO A 141 -0.45 19.71 1.95
N ASP A 142 -1.14 20.83 2.15
CA ASP A 142 -2.44 21.15 1.50
C ASP A 142 -2.42 21.07 -0.05
N HIS A 143 -1.23 21.09 -0.65
CA HIS A 143 -1.02 21.05 -2.10
C HIS A 143 -0.57 19.68 -2.62
N TYR A 144 -0.55 18.64 -1.78
CA TYR A 144 -0.24 17.30 -2.25
C TYR A 144 -1.34 16.81 -3.21
N ALA A 145 -0.96 16.53 -4.46
CA ALA A 145 -1.91 16.30 -5.53
C ALA A 145 -2.77 15.04 -5.31
N LEU A 146 -2.24 14.00 -4.68
CA LEU A 146 -2.95 12.72 -4.51
C LEU A 146 -3.64 12.58 -3.14
N ILE A 147 -3.78 13.66 -2.36
CA ILE A 147 -4.40 13.56 -1.04
C ILE A 147 -5.89 13.15 -1.16
N THR A 148 -6.25 12.00 -0.58
CA THR A 148 -7.64 11.52 -0.47
C THR A 148 -8.29 12.11 0.78
N TYR A 149 -7.60 12.07 1.93
CA TYR A 149 -8.01 12.66 3.20
C TYR A 149 -6.84 13.41 3.86
N GLY A 150 -7.04 14.67 4.25
CA GLY A 150 -5.97 15.51 4.82
C GLY A 150 -6.41 16.31 6.05
N ASP A 151 -5.54 17.24 6.47
CA ASP A 151 -5.77 18.18 7.57
C ASP A 151 -6.04 19.61 7.04
N GLY A 152 -7.18 20.19 7.44
CA GLY A 152 -7.58 21.56 7.21
C GLY A 152 -7.07 22.56 8.26
N GLY A 153 -6.09 22.16 9.08
CA GLY A 153 -5.42 22.97 10.09
C GLY A 153 -5.85 22.67 11.54
N THR A 154 -6.43 21.51 11.81
CA THR A 154 -6.78 21.04 13.16
C THR A 154 -5.74 20.13 13.80
N GLY A 155 -4.75 19.67 13.04
CA GLY A 155 -3.76 18.70 13.50
C GLY A 155 -4.29 17.27 13.53
N SER A 156 -5.36 16.99 12.78
CA SER A 156 -5.97 15.67 12.59
C SER A 156 -6.66 15.62 11.23
N LEU A 157 -6.98 14.42 10.74
CA LEU A 157 -7.77 14.30 9.51
C LEU A 157 -9.17 14.91 9.69
N ASP A 158 -9.50 15.87 8.82
CA ASP A 158 -10.80 16.55 8.80
C ASP A 158 -11.25 17.06 7.42
N THR A 159 -10.45 16.85 6.37
CA THR A 159 -10.76 17.24 4.99
C THR A 159 -10.78 16.03 4.05
N SER A 160 -11.60 16.11 3.01
CA SER A 160 -11.77 15.07 1.98
C SER A 160 -11.67 15.68 0.58
N SER A 161 -11.01 14.96 -0.33
CA SER A 161 -10.87 15.34 -1.73
C SER A 161 -11.86 14.60 -2.65
N SER A 162 -11.79 14.81 -3.97
CA SER A 162 -12.72 14.17 -4.92
C SER A 162 -12.58 12.64 -4.96
N GLN A 163 -11.39 12.09 -4.71
CA GLN A 163 -11.15 10.65 -4.62
C GLN A 163 -11.96 10.00 -3.49
N ALA A 164 -12.05 10.67 -2.34
CA ALA A 164 -12.81 10.19 -1.19
C ALA A 164 -14.30 9.99 -1.52
N THR A 165 -14.86 10.86 -2.38
CA THR A 165 -16.27 10.77 -2.79
C THR A 165 -16.56 9.45 -3.49
N VAL A 166 -15.64 8.94 -4.31
CA VAL A 166 -15.80 7.65 -5.02
C VAL A 166 -15.87 6.49 -4.02
N ILE A 167 -14.96 6.46 -3.05
CA ILE A 167 -14.86 5.39 -2.04
C ILE A 167 -16.08 5.40 -1.11
N GLU A 168 -16.49 6.58 -0.65
CA GLU A 168 -17.66 6.75 0.22
C GLU A 168 -18.98 6.41 -0.48
N GLU A 169 -19.13 6.76 -1.76
CA GLU A 169 -20.30 6.39 -2.57
C GLU A 169 -20.42 4.86 -2.69
N LEU A 170 -19.31 4.14 -2.91
CA LEU A 170 -19.29 2.69 -2.99
C LEU A 170 -19.65 2.04 -1.65
N GLN A 171 -19.05 2.51 -0.55
CA GLN A 171 -19.39 2.02 0.79
C GLN A 171 -20.88 2.24 1.11
N SER A 172 -21.39 3.45 0.88
CA SER A 172 -22.80 3.79 1.08
C SER A 172 -23.73 2.91 0.24
N THR A 173 -23.33 2.58 -0.99
CA THR A 173 -24.08 1.69 -1.88
C THR A 173 -24.13 0.26 -1.34
N ARG A 174 -23.00 -0.27 -0.85
CA ARG A 174 -22.93 -1.60 -0.21
C ARG A 174 -23.84 -1.68 1.01
N ASP A 175 -23.77 -0.68 1.89
CA ASP A 175 -24.60 -0.60 3.10
C ASP A 175 -26.10 -0.56 2.76
N ALA A 176 -26.48 0.22 1.74
CA ALA A 176 -27.87 0.34 1.31
C ALA A 176 -28.40 -0.92 0.63
N ALA A 177 -27.57 -1.61 -0.14
CA ALA A 177 -27.96 -2.79 -0.88
C ALA A 177 -28.02 -4.06 -0.02
N SER A 178 -27.41 -4.06 1.17
CA SER A 178 -27.21 -5.27 2.01
C SER A 178 -26.58 -6.44 1.24
N THR A 179 -25.84 -6.11 0.18
CA THR A 179 -25.18 -7.08 -0.70
C THR A 179 -23.87 -7.49 -0.06
N ALA A 180 -23.64 -8.81 0.03
CA ALA A 180 -22.30 -9.32 0.26
C ALA A 180 -21.48 -9.03 -1.00
N SER A 181 -20.59 -8.04 -0.91
CA SER A 181 -19.49 -7.85 -1.85
C SER A 181 -18.22 -8.27 -1.13
N ASP A 182 -17.35 -9.00 -1.83
CA ASP A 182 -16.02 -9.32 -1.32
C ASP A 182 -15.06 -8.13 -1.45
N ALA A 183 -15.45 -7.05 -2.15
CA ALA A 183 -14.67 -5.84 -2.31
C ALA A 183 -14.57 -5.04 -1.00
N ARG A 184 -13.45 -4.35 -0.83
CA ARG A 184 -13.18 -3.46 0.31
C ARG A 184 -12.29 -2.31 -0.13
N HIS A 185 -12.69 -1.09 0.19
CA HIS A 185 -11.97 0.11 -0.25
C HIS A 185 -11.56 0.95 0.96
N GLY A 186 -10.26 0.92 1.25
CA GLY A 186 -9.64 1.65 2.36
C GLY A 186 -8.74 2.78 1.91
N VAL A 187 -7.84 3.20 2.80
CA VAL A 187 -6.82 4.22 2.51
C VAL A 187 -5.45 3.85 3.05
N ASN A 188 -4.41 4.36 2.40
CA ASN A 188 -3.06 4.38 2.96
C ASN A 188 -2.96 5.51 3.99
N LEU A 189 -2.70 5.17 5.25
CA LEU A 189 -2.50 6.13 6.31
C LEU A 189 -0.99 6.37 6.49
N ALA A 190 -0.49 7.26 5.64
CA ALA A 190 0.94 7.48 5.43
C ALA A 190 1.47 8.59 6.35
N GLY A 191 2.62 8.32 6.96
CA GLY A 191 3.28 9.22 7.89
C GLY A 191 4.39 8.54 8.69
N LEU A 192 4.23 7.28 9.10
CA LEU A 192 5.23 6.55 9.88
C LEU A 192 6.45 6.13 9.06
N GLU A 193 6.32 6.09 7.74
CA GLU A 193 7.35 5.70 6.78
C GLU A 193 8.15 6.87 6.21
N PHE A 194 7.72 8.10 6.48
CA PHE A 194 8.29 9.34 5.94
C PHE A 194 9.72 9.62 6.42
N GLY A 195 10.33 10.67 5.88
CA GLY A 195 11.60 11.18 6.41
C GLY A 195 12.83 10.40 5.97
N THR A 196 12.77 9.73 4.83
CA THR A 196 13.83 8.85 4.30
C THR A 196 14.69 9.52 3.23
N GLY A 197 15.06 10.78 3.46
CA GLY A 197 15.95 11.52 2.57
C GLY A 197 17.39 11.00 2.59
N ALA A 198 18.30 11.74 1.96
CA ALA A 198 19.70 11.31 1.75
C ALA A 198 20.47 10.95 3.04
N ASP A 199 20.10 11.53 4.18
CA ASP A 199 20.77 11.29 5.47
C ASP A 199 20.12 10.16 6.31
N PHE A 200 19.07 9.51 5.78
CA PHE A 200 18.34 8.46 6.48
C PHE A 200 19.11 7.13 6.49
N SER A 201 19.11 6.49 7.66
CA SER A 201 19.54 5.10 7.86
C SER A 201 19.00 4.59 9.19
N SER A 202 19.18 3.30 9.48
CA SER A 202 18.94 2.73 10.81
C SER A 202 19.74 3.38 11.95
N ALA A 203 20.90 4.01 11.66
CA ALA A 203 21.63 4.82 12.66
C ALA A 203 21.12 6.26 12.78
N SER A 204 20.37 6.74 11.78
CA SER A 204 19.77 8.08 11.72
C SER A 204 18.29 7.97 11.31
N PRO A 205 17.43 7.35 12.15
CA PRO A 205 16.07 6.97 11.76
C PRO A 205 15.08 8.16 11.66
N GLY A 206 15.52 9.36 12.04
CA GLY A 206 14.66 10.54 12.19
C GLY A 206 13.94 10.58 13.54
N GLU A 207 13.30 11.71 13.82
CA GLU A 207 12.57 12.01 15.05
C GLU A 207 11.05 12.08 14.75
N LEU A 208 10.26 11.41 15.59
CA LEU A 208 8.81 11.41 15.50
C LEU A 208 8.27 12.83 15.74
N GLY A 209 7.33 13.26 14.90
CA GLY A 209 6.78 14.61 14.88
C GLY A 209 7.66 15.63 14.13
N VAL A 210 8.80 15.21 13.57
CA VAL A 210 9.68 16.09 12.79
C VAL A 210 9.89 15.56 11.37
N GLN A 211 10.46 14.36 11.22
CA GLN A 211 10.71 13.77 9.89
C GLN A 211 9.61 12.78 9.47
N TYR A 212 8.91 12.20 10.45
CA TYR A 212 7.79 11.27 10.27
C TYR A 212 6.80 11.52 11.40
N PHE A 213 5.56 11.07 11.27
CA PHE A 213 4.51 11.35 12.25
C PHE A 213 3.57 10.16 12.42
N ALA A 214 2.95 10.09 13.59
CA ALA A 214 1.87 9.17 13.91
C ALA A 214 0.55 9.93 13.87
N GLU A 215 -0.53 9.26 13.47
CA GLU A 215 -1.84 9.87 13.45
C GLU A 215 -2.45 9.97 14.86
N PRO A 216 -3.13 11.07 15.19
CA PRO A 216 -3.91 11.15 16.43
C PRO A 216 -5.11 10.19 16.36
N VAL A 217 -5.57 9.73 17.52
CA VAL A 217 -6.77 8.86 17.66
C VAL A 217 -7.99 9.45 16.94
N ALA A 218 -8.12 10.79 16.92
CA ALA A 218 -9.20 11.48 16.24
C ALA A 218 -9.24 11.21 14.72
N SER A 219 -8.08 11.02 14.07
CA SER A 219 -8.02 10.70 12.64
C SER A 219 -8.68 9.36 12.32
N TYR A 220 -8.45 8.33 13.13
CA TYR A 220 -9.10 7.01 12.96
C TYR A 220 -10.62 7.09 13.16
N ALA A 221 -11.07 7.78 14.23
CA ALA A 221 -12.50 7.98 14.47
C ALA A 221 -13.17 8.78 13.35
N TRP A 222 -12.46 9.76 12.79
CA TRP A 222 -12.95 10.55 11.67
C TRP A 222 -13.07 9.72 10.38
N LEU A 223 -12.04 8.92 10.04
CA LEU A 223 -12.08 7.98 8.91
C LEU A 223 -13.26 7.00 9.04
N ALA A 224 -13.43 6.38 10.21
CA ALA A 224 -14.54 5.47 10.48
C ALA A 224 -15.91 6.15 10.31
N GLY A 225 -16.03 7.42 10.74
CA GLY A 225 -17.24 8.23 10.55
C GLY A 225 -17.62 8.47 9.07
N ARG A 226 -16.69 8.24 8.14
CA ARG A 226 -16.89 8.32 6.69
C ARG A 226 -17.10 6.94 6.04
N GLY A 227 -17.19 5.88 6.85
CA GLY A 227 -17.33 4.51 6.36
C GLY A 227 -16.03 3.85 5.94
N ILE A 228 -14.86 4.45 6.25
CA ILE A 228 -13.58 3.78 6.04
C ILE A 228 -13.35 2.81 7.19
N ASP A 229 -13.26 1.52 6.85
CA ASP A 229 -13.02 0.44 7.80
C ASP A 229 -11.66 -0.26 7.60
N LEU A 230 -10.89 0.11 6.56
CA LEU A 230 -9.60 -0.47 6.22
C LEU A 230 -8.51 0.61 6.10
N VAL A 231 -7.40 0.40 6.78
CA VAL A 231 -6.19 1.20 6.67
C VAL A 231 -5.01 0.31 6.28
N ARG A 232 -4.26 0.69 5.24
CA ARG A 232 -2.88 0.24 5.05
C ARG A 232 -1.97 1.20 5.81
N LEU A 233 -1.18 0.69 6.75
CA LEU A 233 -0.29 1.47 7.61
C LEU A 233 1.17 1.17 7.22
N PRO A 234 1.79 2.01 6.39
CA PRO A 234 3.20 1.92 6.07
C PRO A 234 4.07 2.07 7.32
N ILE A 235 5.01 1.14 7.52
CA ILE A 235 6.01 1.16 8.58
C ILE A 235 7.40 0.94 8.00
N ARG A 236 8.45 1.42 8.69
CA ARG A 236 9.85 1.31 8.22
C ARG A 236 10.62 0.25 8.97
N TRP A 237 11.23 -0.67 8.23
CA TRP A 237 12.10 -1.71 8.78
C TRP A 237 13.25 -1.13 9.60
N GLU A 238 13.95 -0.11 9.10
CA GLU A 238 15.11 0.49 9.76
C GLU A 238 14.78 1.14 11.11
N ARG A 239 13.54 1.62 11.26
CA ARG A 239 13.03 2.15 12.53
C ARG A 239 12.68 1.00 13.46
N LEU A 240 11.93 0.02 12.95
CA LEU A 240 11.43 -1.09 13.76
C LEU A 240 12.55 -2.01 14.25
N GLN A 241 13.51 -2.34 13.39
CA GLN A 241 14.60 -3.27 13.65
C GLN A 241 15.93 -2.64 13.18
N PRO A 242 16.59 -1.81 14.01
CA PRO A 242 17.79 -1.06 13.60
C PRO A 242 18.95 -1.94 13.10
N GLU A 243 19.05 -3.17 13.59
CA GLU A 243 19.96 -4.19 13.06
C GLU A 243 19.14 -5.41 12.60
N PRO A 244 19.10 -5.73 11.28
CA PRO A 244 18.34 -6.86 10.77
C PRO A 244 18.64 -8.17 11.53
N GLY A 245 17.59 -8.90 11.91
CA GLY A 245 17.74 -10.12 12.74
C GLY A 245 17.77 -9.87 14.25
N SER A 246 17.89 -8.63 14.71
CA SER A 246 17.91 -8.29 16.13
C SER A 246 16.51 -8.02 16.70
N ALA A 247 16.43 -7.65 17.99
CA ALA A 247 15.17 -7.25 18.61
C ALA A 247 14.65 -5.94 18.00
N PHE A 248 13.33 -5.72 18.10
CA PHE A 248 12.74 -4.45 17.71
C PHE A 248 13.10 -3.33 18.68
N ASP A 249 13.15 -2.11 18.15
CA ASP A 249 13.22 -0.90 18.96
C ASP A 249 11.90 -0.73 19.74
N GLU A 250 11.98 -0.73 21.07
CA GLU A 250 10.81 -0.69 21.94
C GLU A 250 9.98 0.59 21.77
N ALA A 251 10.62 1.72 21.44
CA ALA A 251 9.91 2.98 21.22
C ALA A 251 9.10 2.94 19.92
N GLN A 252 9.65 2.37 18.85
CA GLN A 252 8.91 2.14 17.61
C GLN A 252 7.79 1.12 17.78
N VAL A 253 8.01 0.06 18.57
CA VAL A 253 6.93 -0.88 18.91
C VAL A 253 5.77 -0.16 19.60
N ALA A 254 6.06 0.72 20.55
CA ALA A 254 5.04 1.51 21.24
C ALA A 254 4.28 2.46 20.30
N VAL A 255 4.98 3.07 19.33
CA VAL A 255 4.34 3.96 18.33
C VAL A 255 3.35 3.19 17.46
N VAL A 256 3.77 2.06 16.88
CA VAL A 256 2.88 1.23 16.03
C VAL A 256 1.72 0.65 16.86
N SER A 257 1.98 0.19 18.09
CA SER A 257 0.92 -0.33 18.97
C SER A 257 -0.15 0.73 19.26
N ALA A 258 0.24 1.99 19.49
CA ALA A 258 -0.71 3.07 19.71
C ALA A 258 -1.58 3.38 18.47
N GLN A 259 -1.05 3.20 17.26
CA GLN A 259 -1.82 3.32 16.01
C GLN A 259 -2.83 2.16 15.88
N LEU A 260 -2.42 0.93 16.20
CA LEU A 260 -3.30 -0.24 16.19
C LEU A 260 -4.41 -0.14 17.26
N ASP A 261 -4.10 0.37 18.46
CA ASP A 261 -5.08 0.65 19.51
C ASP A 261 -6.12 1.69 19.03
N ALA A 262 -5.67 2.74 18.36
CA ALA A 262 -6.55 3.77 17.78
C ALA A 262 -7.46 3.19 16.70
N ALA A 263 -6.92 2.33 15.82
CA ALA A 263 -7.70 1.62 14.81
C ALA A 263 -8.75 0.70 15.44
N THR A 264 -8.37 -0.06 16.48
CA THR A 264 -9.31 -0.92 17.23
C THR A 264 -10.44 -0.11 17.85
N ALA A 265 -10.14 1.03 18.46
CA ALA A 265 -11.13 1.91 19.07
C ALA A 265 -12.12 2.50 18.03
N ALA A 266 -11.67 2.64 16.78
CA ALA A 266 -12.49 3.11 15.66
C ALA A 266 -13.19 1.97 14.88
N GLY A 267 -12.87 0.71 15.17
CA GLY A 267 -13.36 -0.44 14.40
C GLY A 267 -12.75 -0.54 13.00
N ILE A 268 -11.51 -0.06 12.84
CA ILE A 268 -10.74 -0.10 11.60
C ILE A 268 -9.76 -1.28 11.65
N ASP A 269 -9.77 -2.08 10.58
CA ASP A 269 -8.76 -3.09 10.34
C ASP A 269 -7.51 -2.48 9.68
N VAL A 270 -6.37 -3.05 10.01
CA VAL A 270 -5.05 -2.58 9.59
C VAL A 270 -4.30 -3.67 8.83
N ILE A 271 -3.82 -3.30 7.66
CA ILE A 271 -2.74 -3.99 6.96
C ILE A 271 -1.44 -3.29 7.37
N LEU A 272 -0.54 -4.00 8.04
CA LEU A 272 0.80 -3.50 8.32
C LEU A 272 1.65 -3.66 7.06
N ASP A 273 2.15 -2.57 6.47
CA ASP A 273 2.95 -2.59 5.25
C ASP A 273 4.43 -2.31 5.56
N LEU A 274 5.31 -3.24 5.24
CA LEU A 274 6.75 -3.04 5.37
C LEU A 274 7.26 -2.21 4.18
N HIS A 275 7.31 -0.90 4.38
CA HIS A 275 7.46 0.06 3.29
C HIS A 275 8.93 0.28 2.89
N ASN A 276 9.57 -0.73 2.30
CA ASN A 276 11.04 -0.80 2.20
C ASN A 276 11.63 -1.05 0.79
N TYR A 277 10.80 -1.25 -0.24
CA TYR A 277 11.24 -1.33 -1.65
C TYR A 277 12.23 -2.45 -1.96
N GLY A 278 12.27 -3.50 -1.13
CA GLY A 278 13.28 -4.56 -1.24
C GLY A 278 14.69 -4.13 -0.81
N SER A 279 14.79 -3.10 0.04
CA SER A 279 16.07 -2.55 0.49
C SER A 279 16.06 -2.16 1.98
N PHE A 280 17.25 -2.00 2.55
CA PHE A 280 17.45 -1.55 3.92
C PHE A 280 18.56 -0.49 3.98
N ALA A 281 18.27 0.70 4.50
CA ALA A 281 19.24 1.76 4.71
C ALA A 281 20.10 1.49 5.96
N SER A 282 21.20 0.76 5.77
CA SER A 282 22.16 0.50 6.85
C SER A 282 23.02 1.74 7.15
N PRO A 283 23.73 1.79 8.29
CA PRO A 283 24.65 2.89 8.59
C PRO A 283 25.81 3.03 7.57
N SER A 284 26.07 1.97 6.79
CA SER A 284 27.13 1.93 5.77
C SER A 284 26.62 2.18 4.35
N GLY A 285 25.31 2.40 4.18
CA GLY A 285 24.66 2.55 2.88
C GLY A 285 23.47 1.60 2.71
N VAL A 286 22.72 1.80 1.63
CA VAL A 286 21.58 0.95 1.27
C VAL A 286 22.08 -0.43 0.87
N VAL A 287 21.51 -1.47 1.50
CA VAL A 287 21.73 -2.88 1.14
C VAL A 287 20.46 -3.45 0.54
N THR A 288 20.63 -4.26 -0.51
CA THR A 288 19.53 -4.85 -1.28
C THR A 288 19.13 -6.21 -0.71
N LEU A 289 17.83 -6.47 -0.62
CA LEU A 289 17.30 -7.77 -0.20
C LEU A 289 17.75 -8.89 -1.16
N GLY A 290 18.10 -10.04 -0.62
CA GLY A 290 18.66 -11.16 -1.37
C GLY A 290 20.17 -11.08 -1.61
N SER A 291 20.83 -10.00 -1.15
CA SER A 291 22.30 -9.94 -1.09
C SER A 291 22.86 -10.75 0.08
N ASP A 292 24.19 -10.92 0.11
CA ASP A 292 24.88 -11.58 1.23
C ASP A 292 24.69 -10.83 2.56
N ASP A 293 24.53 -9.50 2.52
CA ASP A 293 24.38 -8.64 3.69
C ASP A 293 22.91 -8.54 4.16
N LEU A 294 21.94 -8.78 3.27
CA LEU A 294 20.51 -8.81 3.58
C LEU A 294 19.83 -10.03 2.92
N PRO A 295 20.16 -11.27 3.33
CA PRO A 295 19.57 -12.47 2.75
C PRO A 295 18.06 -12.54 3.03
N GLY A 296 17.32 -13.23 2.16
CA GLY A 296 15.86 -13.39 2.28
C GLY A 296 15.37 -13.96 3.62
N SER A 297 16.21 -14.69 4.35
CA SER A 297 15.91 -15.14 5.71
C SER A 297 15.67 -14.00 6.70
N LEU A 298 16.20 -12.81 6.45
CA LEU A 298 15.95 -11.62 7.28
C LEU A 298 14.59 -10.99 7.00
N LEU A 299 14.03 -11.15 5.79
CA LEU A 299 12.63 -10.83 5.52
C LEU A 299 11.72 -11.75 6.35
N ALA A 300 12.02 -13.05 6.38
CA ALA A 300 11.28 -13.98 7.23
C ALA A 300 11.42 -13.66 8.73
N ASP A 301 12.62 -13.29 9.20
CA ASP A 301 12.83 -12.91 10.60
C ASP A 301 12.02 -11.67 11.01
N VAL A 302 12.02 -10.60 10.21
CA VAL A 302 11.25 -9.39 10.57
C VAL A 302 9.76 -9.68 10.62
N TRP A 303 9.22 -10.48 9.68
CA TRP A 303 7.81 -10.85 9.68
C TRP A 303 7.42 -11.77 10.84
N LEU A 304 8.26 -12.74 11.21
CA LEU A 304 8.03 -13.57 12.39
C LEU A 304 7.97 -12.72 13.68
N ARG A 305 8.77 -11.65 13.77
CA ARG A 305 8.74 -10.74 14.91
C ARG A 305 7.55 -9.78 14.88
N ILE A 306 7.13 -9.32 13.70
CA ILE A 306 5.89 -8.56 13.53
C ILE A 306 4.69 -9.40 14.00
N ALA A 307 4.63 -10.67 13.60
CA ALA A 307 3.60 -11.61 14.03
C ALA A 307 3.64 -11.86 15.55
N ASP A 308 4.82 -12.03 16.16
CA ASP A 308 4.96 -12.16 17.62
C ASP A 308 4.51 -10.89 18.37
N ALA A 309 4.85 -9.70 17.86
CA ALA A 309 4.53 -8.43 18.50
C ALA A 309 3.04 -8.06 18.40
N TRP A 310 2.40 -8.35 17.25
CA TRP A 310 1.09 -7.81 16.92
C TRP A 310 0.09 -8.79 16.32
N GLY A 311 0.42 -10.07 16.15
CA GLY A 311 -0.49 -11.07 15.59
C GLY A 311 -1.77 -11.26 16.39
N ASP A 312 -1.73 -11.12 17.72
CA ASP A 312 -2.94 -11.20 18.54
C ASP A 312 -3.70 -9.85 18.66
N HIS A 313 -3.20 -8.79 18.00
CA HIS A 313 -3.79 -7.47 18.11
C HIS A 313 -5.08 -7.38 17.27
N PRO A 314 -6.23 -6.96 17.83
CA PRO A 314 -7.54 -7.07 17.15
C PRO A 314 -7.67 -6.26 15.87
N ALA A 315 -6.95 -5.13 15.74
CA ALA A 315 -6.92 -4.36 14.49
C ALA A 315 -6.09 -5.01 13.38
N VAL A 316 -5.19 -5.97 13.66
CA VAL A 316 -4.30 -6.49 12.62
C VAL A 316 -5.04 -7.51 11.76
N LEU A 317 -5.35 -7.09 10.53
CA LEU A 317 -6.00 -7.93 9.55
C LEU A 317 -5.00 -8.75 8.74
N GLY A 318 -3.87 -8.13 8.38
CA GLY A 318 -2.88 -8.78 7.53
C GLY A 318 -1.56 -8.04 7.41
N TYR A 319 -0.67 -8.66 6.62
CA TYR A 319 0.73 -8.33 6.48
C TYR A 319 1.07 -8.01 5.02
N GLY A 320 1.30 -6.72 4.72
CA GLY A 320 1.84 -6.24 3.44
C GLY A 320 3.34 -6.47 3.38
N MET A 321 3.76 -7.57 2.74
CA MET A 321 5.10 -8.16 2.90
C MET A 321 6.24 -7.19 2.59
N MET A 322 6.06 -6.34 1.58
CA MET A 322 7.03 -5.36 1.14
C MET A 322 6.34 -4.38 0.20
N ASN A 323 6.46 -3.09 0.44
CA ASN A 323 6.07 -2.10 -0.56
C ASN A 323 7.01 -2.16 -1.77
N GLU A 324 6.45 -2.30 -2.98
CA GLU A 324 7.11 -2.07 -4.27
C GLU A 324 8.55 -2.59 -4.40
N PRO A 325 8.82 -3.90 -4.26
CA PRO A 325 10.17 -4.44 -4.43
C PRO A 325 10.70 -4.18 -5.85
N HIS A 326 11.88 -3.56 -5.94
CA HIS A 326 12.56 -3.24 -7.19
C HIS A 326 14.09 -3.31 -7.02
N ASP A 327 14.83 -3.25 -8.13
CA ASP A 327 16.31 -3.25 -8.17
C ASP A 327 16.97 -4.39 -7.36
N LEU A 328 16.31 -5.55 -7.32
CA LEU A 328 16.85 -6.74 -6.66
C LEU A 328 17.95 -7.39 -7.50
N GLY A 329 18.80 -8.18 -6.84
CA GLY A 329 19.74 -9.07 -7.54
C GLY A 329 18.99 -10.14 -8.35
N GLY A 330 19.68 -10.80 -9.28
CA GLY A 330 19.06 -11.82 -10.13
C GLY A 330 19.60 -11.90 -11.56
N GLY A 331 20.47 -10.96 -11.94
CA GLY A 331 21.15 -10.94 -13.24
C GLY A 331 20.36 -10.17 -14.31
N ASP A 332 19.07 -10.46 -14.46
CA ASP A 332 18.12 -9.72 -15.30
C ASP A 332 16.78 -9.52 -14.57
N GLU A 333 15.83 -8.81 -15.19
CA GLU A 333 14.53 -8.47 -14.58
C GLU A 333 13.73 -9.72 -14.18
N ARG A 334 13.71 -10.76 -15.01
CA ARG A 334 12.99 -12.00 -14.69
C ARG A 334 13.69 -12.79 -13.59
N GLY A 335 15.02 -12.81 -13.57
CA GLY A 335 15.80 -13.41 -12.49
C GLY A 335 15.59 -12.68 -11.16
N ALA A 336 15.46 -11.35 -11.18
CA ALA A 336 15.13 -10.56 -10.00
C ALA A 336 13.69 -10.81 -9.51
N ALA A 337 12.72 -10.90 -10.42
CA ALA A 337 11.36 -11.32 -10.09
C ALA A 337 11.33 -12.72 -9.47
N GLN A 338 12.07 -13.69 -10.04
CA GLN A 338 12.17 -15.04 -9.47
C GLN A 338 12.79 -15.03 -8.06
N ALA A 339 13.83 -14.23 -7.84
CA ALA A 339 14.44 -14.11 -6.52
C ALA A 339 13.44 -13.55 -5.48
N TRP A 340 12.62 -12.56 -5.87
CA TRP A 340 11.53 -12.05 -5.04
C TRP A 340 10.47 -13.11 -4.74
N GLU A 341 10.03 -13.86 -5.75
CA GLU A 341 9.07 -14.96 -5.62
C GLU A 341 9.56 -16.03 -4.63
N ASP A 342 10.82 -16.43 -4.74
CA ASP A 342 11.43 -17.43 -3.86
C ASP A 342 11.52 -16.93 -2.40
N MET A 343 11.90 -15.66 -2.19
CA MET A 343 12.01 -15.06 -0.85
C MET A 343 10.65 -14.87 -0.17
N THR A 344 9.62 -14.48 -0.94
CA THR A 344 8.25 -14.33 -0.41
C THR A 344 7.64 -15.67 -0.06
N GLN A 345 7.78 -16.69 -0.91
CA GLN A 345 7.32 -18.05 -0.57
C GLN A 345 8.01 -18.56 0.71
N ALA A 346 9.32 -18.38 0.84
CA ALA A 346 10.04 -18.78 2.06
C ALA A 346 9.54 -18.05 3.32
N THR A 347 9.13 -16.78 3.18
CA THR A 347 8.53 -15.99 4.26
C THR A 347 7.13 -16.49 4.63
N VAL A 348 6.29 -16.82 3.63
CA VAL A 348 4.98 -17.48 3.85
C VAL A 348 5.18 -18.78 4.62
N ASP A 349 6.08 -19.64 4.15
CA ASP A 349 6.37 -20.94 4.77
C ASP A 349 6.79 -20.78 6.25
N ALA A 350 7.63 -19.77 6.54
CA ALA A 350 8.10 -19.48 7.88
C ALA A 350 6.95 -19.05 8.81
N LEU A 351 6.12 -18.11 8.37
CA LEU A 351 4.95 -17.64 9.13
C LEU A 351 3.96 -18.79 9.41
N ARG A 352 3.60 -19.56 8.37
CA ARG A 352 2.67 -20.69 8.53
C ARG A 352 3.24 -21.79 9.41
N SER A 353 4.55 -22.05 9.32
CA SER A 353 5.23 -23.01 10.22
C SER A 353 5.24 -22.56 11.69
N ALA A 354 5.22 -21.24 11.94
CA ALA A 354 5.07 -20.67 13.28
C ALA A 354 3.62 -20.68 13.78
N GLY A 355 2.66 -21.10 12.95
CA GLY A 355 1.24 -21.17 13.29
C GLY A 355 0.45 -19.90 12.99
N ASP A 356 1.04 -18.93 12.29
CA ASP A 356 0.35 -17.72 11.87
C ASP A 356 -0.65 -18.03 10.75
N SER A 357 -1.87 -17.50 10.85
CA SER A 357 -2.93 -17.64 9.84
C SER A 357 -3.46 -16.30 9.31
N HIS A 358 -2.76 -15.20 9.56
CA HIS A 358 -3.16 -13.87 9.09
C HIS A 358 -3.18 -13.79 7.58
N LEU A 359 -3.94 -12.83 7.07
CA LEU A 359 -3.94 -12.49 5.65
C LEU A 359 -2.55 -12.00 5.24
N LEU A 360 -1.99 -12.55 4.17
CA LEU A 360 -0.72 -12.10 3.61
C LEU A 360 -0.96 -11.36 2.30
N LEU A 361 -0.45 -10.13 2.19
CA LEU A 361 -0.51 -9.34 0.97
C LEU A 361 0.88 -9.39 0.31
N ILE A 362 0.92 -9.99 -0.86
CA ILE A 362 2.16 -10.37 -1.55
C ILE A 362 2.35 -9.43 -2.74
N ALA A 363 3.21 -8.42 -2.57
CA ALA A 363 3.55 -7.51 -3.66
C ALA A 363 4.19 -8.24 -4.85
N GLY A 364 3.98 -7.72 -6.05
CA GLY A 364 4.76 -8.09 -7.23
C GLY A 364 6.12 -7.40 -7.26
N TYR A 365 7.07 -7.97 -7.99
CA TYR A 365 8.31 -7.31 -8.39
C TYR A 365 8.05 -6.22 -9.45
N ASP A 366 9.02 -5.34 -9.68
CA ASP A 366 8.94 -4.21 -10.60
C ASP A 366 7.89 -3.18 -10.14
N TRP A 367 8.13 -2.66 -8.94
CA TRP A 367 7.30 -1.65 -8.27
C TRP A 367 5.86 -2.11 -8.05
N SER A 368 5.65 -3.43 -7.97
CA SER A 368 4.32 -4.02 -7.88
C SER A 368 3.36 -3.59 -8.99
N SER A 369 3.88 -3.20 -10.17
CA SER A 369 3.09 -2.54 -11.20
C SER A 369 1.97 -3.45 -11.72
N LEU A 370 0.72 -3.01 -11.57
CA LEU A 370 -0.44 -3.70 -12.11
C LEU A 370 -0.36 -3.82 -13.64
N ALA A 371 -0.01 -2.73 -14.31
CA ALA A 371 0.08 -2.66 -15.78
C ALA A 371 1.09 -3.68 -16.37
N ARG A 372 2.14 -4.02 -15.61
CA ARG A 372 3.20 -4.95 -16.05
C ARG A 372 3.09 -6.34 -15.42
N TRP A 373 2.08 -6.56 -14.56
CA TRP A 373 1.97 -7.73 -13.69
C TRP A 373 2.19 -9.06 -14.41
N SER A 374 1.41 -9.35 -15.45
CA SER A 374 1.48 -10.65 -16.15
C SER A 374 2.78 -10.86 -16.94
N THR A 375 3.47 -9.78 -17.29
CA THR A 375 4.78 -9.86 -17.96
C THR A 375 5.87 -10.16 -16.93
N THR A 376 5.81 -9.50 -15.78
CA THR A 376 6.75 -9.71 -14.68
C THR A 376 6.54 -11.08 -14.03
N HIS A 377 5.28 -11.46 -13.78
CA HIS A 377 4.84 -12.69 -13.12
C HIS A 377 3.88 -13.48 -14.03
N PRO A 378 4.38 -14.35 -14.92
CA PRO A 378 3.53 -15.08 -15.86
C PRO A 378 2.61 -16.12 -15.18
N THR A 379 2.94 -16.55 -13.96
CA THR A 379 2.15 -17.50 -13.17
C THR A 379 2.20 -17.11 -11.70
N GLY A 380 1.15 -17.44 -10.95
CA GLY A 380 1.15 -17.40 -9.49
C GLY A 380 2.23 -18.34 -8.94
N TRP A 381 2.83 -17.92 -7.82
CA TRP A 381 3.96 -18.59 -7.18
C TRP A 381 3.73 -18.94 -5.71
N ILE A 382 2.68 -18.39 -5.09
CA ILE A 382 2.43 -18.57 -3.66
C ILE A 382 1.62 -19.84 -3.43
N VAL A 383 2.16 -20.70 -2.58
CA VAL A 383 1.49 -21.87 -2.02
C VAL A 383 1.32 -21.62 -0.53
N ASP A 384 0.12 -21.25 -0.12
CA ASP A 384 -0.21 -21.00 1.29
C ASP A 384 -1.17 -22.10 1.80
N PRO A 385 -0.75 -22.95 2.77
CA PRO A 385 -1.65 -23.95 3.36
C PRO A 385 -2.84 -23.36 4.13
N ALA A 386 -2.81 -22.08 4.49
CA ALA A 386 -3.95 -21.38 5.10
C ALA A 386 -4.93 -20.81 4.05
N GLU A 387 -4.56 -20.82 2.76
CA GLU A 387 -5.33 -20.23 1.66
C GLU A 387 -5.77 -18.78 1.96
N ASN A 388 -4.95 -18.04 2.71
CA ASN A 388 -5.28 -16.70 3.21
C ASN A 388 -4.22 -15.69 2.79
N PHE A 389 -4.15 -15.47 1.47
CA PHE A 389 -3.28 -14.48 0.87
C PHE A 389 -3.97 -13.75 -0.28
N ARG A 390 -3.43 -12.58 -0.63
CA ARG A 390 -3.78 -11.82 -1.82
C ARG A 390 -2.50 -11.36 -2.51
N TYR A 391 -2.51 -11.33 -3.84
CA TYR A 391 -1.48 -10.60 -4.58
C TYR A 391 -1.78 -9.10 -4.52
N GLU A 392 -0.77 -8.33 -4.10
CA GLU A 392 -0.83 -6.87 -3.97
C GLU A 392 -0.21 -6.24 -5.20
N ALA A 393 -0.95 -5.42 -5.94
CA ALA A 393 -0.46 -4.64 -7.07
C ALA A 393 -0.69 -3.14 -6.84
N HIS A 394 0.05 -2.27 -7.52
CA HIS A 394 -0.09 -0.82 -7.46
C HIS A 394 -0.44 -0.29 -8.85
N HIS A 395 -1.30 0.74 -8.90
CA HIS A 395 -1.80 1.25 -10.16
C HIS A 395 -1.99 2.77 -10.15
N TYR A 396 -1.05 3.45 -10.79
CA TYR A 396 -1.16 4.85 -11.18
C TYR A 396 -1.33 4.93 -12.71
N TRP A 397 -2.00 5.97 -13.18
CA TRP A 397 -2.50 6.04 -14.57
C TRP A 397 -1.76 7.01 -15.48
N ASP A 398 -0.75 7.71 -14.95
CA ASP A 398 0.19 8.49 -15.74
C ASP A 398 1.03 7.59 -16.66
N ALA A 399 1.65 8.14 -17.70
CA ALA A 399 2.31 7.37 -18.77
C ALA A 399 3.34 6.32 -18.28
N TYR A 400 3.95 6.54 -17.12
CA TYR A 400 4.95 5.66 -16.53
C TYR A 400 4.43 4.84 -15.34
N GLY A 401 3.16 5.04 -14.95
CA GLY A 401 2.56 4.43 -13.76
C GLY A 401 3.30 4.76 -12.48
N ALA A 402 3.91 5.95 -12.41
CA ALA A 402 4.77 6.38 -11.31
C ALA A 402 4.02 7.18 -10.24
N GLY A 403 2.79 7.61 -10.53
CA GLY A 403 2.01 8.45 -9.63
C GLY A 403 2.54 9.88 -9.51
N SER A 404 3.43 10.31 -10.41
CA SER A 404 3.90 11.71 -10.44
C SER A 404 2.90 12.61 -11.14
N TYR A 405 2.17 12.08 -12.14
CA TYR A 405 1.21 12.84 -12.95
C TYR A 405 1.82 14.14 -13.50
N ASP A 406 3.02 14.03 -14.05
CA ASP A 406 3.78 15.17 -14.58
C ASP A 406 3.08 15.86 -15.77
N LEU A 407 2.18 15.14 -16.45
CA LEU A 407 1.37 15.64 -17.55
C LEU A 407 -0.11 15.78 -17.13
N PRO A 408 -0.83 16.80 -17.62
CA PRO A 408 -2.27 16.89 -17.44
C PRO A 408 -2.97 15.78 -18.24
N TYR A 409 -4.20 15.42 -17.84
CA TYR A 409 -4.99 14.35 -18.44
C TYR A 409 -5.11 14.47 -19.95
N ALA A 410 -5.29 15.69 -20.48
CA ALA A 410 -5.42 15.93 -21.91
C ALA A 410 -4.15 15.57 -22.71
N GLU A 411 -2.96 15.69 -22.12
CA GLU A 411 -1.68 15.34 -22.76
C GLU A 411 -1.39 13.84 -22.64
N GLU A 412 -1.74 13.23 -21.51
CA GLU A 412 -1.72 11.77 -21.34
C GLU A 412 -2.66 11.09 -22.35
N LEU A 413 -3.88 11.62 -22.48
CA LEU A 413 -4.86 11.15 -23.44
C LEU A 413 -4.36 11.28 -24.88
N ALA A 414 -3.76 12.42 -25.25
CA ALA A 414 -3.20 12.62 -26.59
C ALA A 414 -2.10 11.59 -26.90
N SER A 415 -1.27 11.25 -25.91
CA SER A 415 -0.24 10.23 -26.05
C SER A 415 -0.83 8.83 -26.28
N ALA A 416 -1.95 8.51 -25.62
CA ALA A 416 -2.69 7.25 -25.83
C ALA A 416 -3.32 7.15 -27.24
N TYR A 417 -3.60 8.27 -27.91
CA TYR A 417 -4.03 8.28 -29.33
C TYR A 417 -2.88 7.98 -30.32
N GLY A 418 -1.61 8.02 -29.88
CA GLY A 418 -0.45 7.77 -30.73
C GLY A 418 -0.10 8.89 -31.72
N ASP A 419 -0.52 10.13 -31.43
CA ASP A 419 -0.29 11.34 -32.24
C ASP A 419 1.02 12.08 -31.94
#